data_AF-A0A520A038-F1
#
_entry.id   AF-A0A520A038-F1
#
_cell.length_a   1.000
_cell.length_b   1.000
_cell.length_c   1.000
_cell.angle_alpha   90.00
_cell.angle_beta   90.00
_cell.angle_gamma   90.00
#
_symmetry.space_group_name_H-M   'P 1'
#
loop_
_entity.id
_entity.type
_entity.pdbx_description
1 polymer ?
#
loop_
_entity_poly.entity_id
_entity_poly.type
_entity_poly.pdbx_seq_one_letter_code
_entity_poly.pdbx_strand_id
1 'polypeptide(L)'
;AIPAGIAEAFPVPAQSKPGKMVVLGDGDLFKNQVSSRDGSTFPLGFDRYTQRTFGNKALLLNLADYLSNQNNLIALRNKEVKIRLLDKAKLRTDKLTWQIINIGLPLAMLISFAIFQHYYRRRKYAR
;
A
#
# COMPACT_ATOMS: atom_id res chain seq x y z
N ALA A 1 -21.87 18.69 40.45
CA ALA A 1 -23.31 18.50 40.67
C ALA A 1 -24.00 18.47 39.30
N ILE A 2 -24.99 17.59 39.11
CA ILE A 2 -25.72 17.50 37.84
C ILE A 2 -26.62 18.76 37.71
N PRO A 3 -26.65 19.45 36.55
CA PRO A 3 -27.51 20.62 36.34
C PRO A 3 -29.01 20.26 36.46
N ALA A 4 -29.81 21.21 36.94
CA ALA A 4 -31.27 21.05 37.03
C ALA A 4 -31.88 20.80 35.64
N GLY A 5 -32.62 19.69 35.49
CA GLY A 5 -33.31 19.29 34.24
C GLY A 5 -32.91 17.92 33.69
N ILE A 6 -31.85 17.30 34.21
CA ILE A 6 -31.42 15.95 33.78
C ILE A 6 -31.92 14.93 34.80
N ALA A 7 -33.03 14.25 34.49
CA ALA A 7 -33.63 13.21 35.33
C ALA A 7 -33.13 11.79 34.99
N GLU A 8 -32.36 11.62 33.92
CA GLU A 8 -31.85 10.32 33.50
C GLU A 8 -30.58 9.94 34.26
N ALA A 9 -30.60 8.74 34.85
CA ALA A 9 -29.40 8.14 35.40
C ALA A 9 -28.47 7.75 34.24
N PHE A 10 -27.33 8.44 34.10
CA PHE A 10 -26.27 8.06 33.16
C PHE A 10 -25.38 6.98 33.82
N PRO A 11 -25.50 5.69 33.43
CA PRO A 11 -24.60 4.66 33.95
C PRO A 11 -23.19 4.90 33.38
N VAL A 12 -22.26 5.31 34.24
CA VAL A 12 -20.85 5.40 33.87
C VAL A 12 -20.30 3.97 33.83
N PRO A 13 -19.91 3.44 32.65
CA PRO A 13 -19.35 2.10 32.58
C PRO A 13 -18.01 2.05 33.31
N ALA A 14 -17.74 0.93 33.99
CA ALA A 14 -16.47 0.74 34.72
C ALA A 14 -15.25 0.70 33.79
N GLN A 15 -15.45 0.41 32.50
CA GLN A 15 -14.41 0.35 31.50
C GLN A 15 -14.79 1.17 30.27
N SER A 16 -13.84 1.95 29.75
CA SER A 16 -14.05 2.73 28.53
C SER A 16 -13.94 1.85 27.28
N LYS A 17 -14.60 2.28 26.21
CA LYS A 17 -14.39 1.69 24.88
C LYS A 17 -12.96 1.97 24.40
N PRO A 18 -12.34 1.08 23.61
CA PRO A 18 -11.03 1.33 23.01
C PRO A 18 -11.03 2.64 22.22
N GLY A 19 -10.23 3.60 22.67
CA GLY A 19 -10.05 4.90 22.04
C GLY A 19 -8.69 5.01 21.35
N LYS A 20 -8.56 5.98 20.45
CA LYS A 20 -7.29 6.32 19.80
C LYS A 20 -6.78 7.63 20.39
N MET A 21 -5.49 7.69 20.69
CA MET A 21 -4.84 8.90 21.22
C MET A 21 -3.49 9.09 20.52
N VAL A 22 -3.17 10.33 20.18
CA VAL A 22 -1.90 10.72 19.60
C VAL A 22 -1.31 11.79 20.51
N VAL A 23 -0.05 11.62 20.91
CA VAL A 23 0.68 12.56 21.78
C VAL A 23 1.85 13.13 21.00
N LEU A 24 1.96 14.47 21.00
CA LEU A 24 3.02 15.21 20.34
C LEU A 24 3.74 16.05 21.40
N GLY A 25 5.07 16.02 21.39
CA GLY A 25 5.88 16.73 22.38
C GLY A 25 5.99 18.24 22.13
N ASP A 26 5.68 18.70 20.91
CA ASP A 26 5.83 20.09 20.50
C ASP A 26 4.62 20.53 19.64
N GLY A 27 4.08 21.70 19.94
CA GLY A 27 2.95 22.31 19.24
C GLY A 27 3.34 23.16 18.04
N ASP A 28 4.63 23.47 17.87
CA ASP A 28 5.12 24.29 16.77
C ASP A 28 5.07 23.56 15.42
N LEU A 29 4.96 22.22 15.45
CA LEU A 29 4.83 21.35 14.28
C LEU A 29 3.66 21.74 13.36
N PHE A 30 2.58 22.30 13.93
CA PHE A 30 1.37 22.66 13.20
C PHE A 30 1.16 24.18 13.06
N LYS A 31 2.19 24.98 13.35
CA LYS A 31 2.14 26.43 13.14
C LYS A 31 2.60 26.78 11.73
N ASN A 32 1.79 27.57 11.04
CA ASN A 32 2.17 28.13 9.74
C ASN A 32 2.99 29.40 9.97
N GLN A 33 4.06 29.57 9.17
CA GLN A 33 4.78 30.84 9.15
C GLN A 33 3.91 31.90 8.44
N VAL A 34 4.00 33.13 8.90
CA VAL A 34 3.30 34.28 8.30
C VAL A 34 4.33 35.19 7.66
N SER A 35 4.04 35.64 6.44
CA SER A 35 4.86 36.61 5.75
C SER A 35 4.73 37.98 6.41
N SER A 36 5.85 38.58 6.79
CA SER A 36 5.89 39.91 7.41
C SER A 36 5.61 41.05 6.41
N ARG A 37 5.55 40.75 5.11
CA ARG A 37 5.42 41.76 4.04
C ARG A 37 3.96 42.05 3.68
N ASP A 38 3.13 41.03 3.69
CA ASP A 38 1.74 41.03 3.20
C ASP A 38 0.78 40.31 4.16
N GLY A 39 1.26 39.73 5.26
CA GLY A 39 0.44 39.02 6.24
C GLY A 39 -0.11 37.68 5.76
N SER A 40 0.30 37.20 4.59
CA SER A 40 -0.16 35.92 4.04
C SER A 40 0.43 34.74 4.80
N THR A 41 -0.37 33.69 4.97
CA THR A 41 0.06 32.45 5.64
C THR A 41 0.71 31.50 4.64
N PHE A 42 1.93 31.06 4.94
CA PHE A 42 2.59 30.02 4.16
C PHE A 42 1.91 28.66 4.37
N PRO A 43 2.05 27.72 3.42
CA PRO A 43 1.55 26.37 3.59
C PRO A 43 2.20 25.67 4.79
N LEU A 44 1.44 24.83 5.48
CA LEU A 44 1.91 24.14 6.68
C LEU A 44 3.11 23.24 6.37
N GLY A 45 4.19 23.42 7.12
CA GLY A 45 5.46 22.72 6.91
C GLY A 45 6.43 23.41 5.94
N PHE A 46 6.06 24.55 5.33
CA PHE A 46 7.03 25.35 4.57
C PHE A 46 7.89 26.20 5.51
N ASP A 47 9.21 26.08 5.38
CA ASP A 47 10.18 26.90 6.10
C ASP A 47 10.80 27.97 5.17
N ARG A 48 10.58 29.24 5.52
CA ARG A 48 11.08 30.38 4.74
C ARG A 48 12.61 30.50 4.75
N TYR A 49 13.27 30.02 5.79
CA TYR A 49 14.72 30.19 5.94
C TYR A 49 15.47 29.18 5.08
N THR A 50 15.02 27.93 5.11
CA THR A 50 15.62 26.86 4.30
C THR A 50 14.98 26.71 2.92
N GLN A 51 13.85 27.40 2.66
CA GLN A 51 13.03 27.26 1.44
C GLN A 51 12.62 25.81 1.16
N ARG A 52 12.46 25.01 2.22
CA ARG A 52 12.08 23.60 2.13
C ARG A 52 10.67 23.38 2.65
N THR A 53 9.98 22.44 2.04
CA THR A 53 8.66 21.99 2.48
C THR A 53 8.80 20.67 3.22
N PHE A 54 8.48 20.67 4.51
CA PHE A 54 8.41 19.50 5.37
C PHE A 54 7.03 18.83 5.29
N GLY A 55 6.97 17.57 5.71
CA GLY A 55 5.77 16.74 5.67
C GLY A 55 4.69 17.06 6.70
N ASN A 56 4.74 18.20 7.40
CA ASN A 56 3.86 18.50 8.54
C ASN A 56 2.38 18.53 8.14
N LYS A 57 2.05 19.08 6.97
CA LYS A 57 0.69 19.03 6.41
C LYS A 57 0.19 17.60 6.19
N ALA A 58 1.05 16.76 5.62
CA ALA A 58 0.70 15.36 5.37
C ALA A 58 0.56 14.57 6.68
N LEU A 59 1.42 14.85 7.67
CA LEU A 59 1.32 14.29 9.01
C LEU A 59 -0.01 14.63 9.65
N LEU A 60 -0.39 15.92 9.67
CA LEU A 60 -1.64 16.38 10.29
C LEU A 60 -2.87 15.71 9.65
N LEU A 61 -2.91 15.61 8.33
CA LEU A 61 -4.00 14.93 7.61
C LEU A 61 -4.05 13.44 7.98
N ASN A 62 -2.91 12.75 8.00
CA ASN A 62 -2.85 11.35 8.40
C ASN A 62 -3.31 11.14 9.85
N LEU A 63 -3.00 12.06 10.77
CA LEU A 63 -3.45 11.99 12.16
C LEU A 63 -4.97 12.21 12.27
N ALA A 64 -5.52 13.19 11.55
CA ALA A 64 -6.96 13.41 11.48
C ALA A 64 -7.70 12.18 10.93
N ASP A 65 -7.17 11.60 9.85
CA ASP A 65 -7.71 10.37 9.27
C ASP A 65 -7.61 9.19 10.25
N TYR A 66 -6.49 9.04 10.96
CA TYR A 66 -6.30 7.97 11.94
C TYR A 66 -7.30 8.05 13.11
N LEU A 67 -7.56 9.26 13.60
CA LEU A 67 -8.45 9.51 14.74
C LEU A 67 -9.93 9.44 14.35
N SER A 68 -10.29 9.90 13.15
CA SER A 68 -11.67 9.93 12.65
C SER A 68 -12.13 8.59 12.10
N ASN A 69 -11.25 7.87 11.39
CA ASN A 69 -11.66 6.68 10.67
C ASN A 69 -11.55 5.42 11.53
N GLN A 70 -12.57 4.56 11.50
CA GLN A 70 -12.52 3.24 12.16
C GLN A 70 -11.74 2.22 11.32
N ASN A 71 -11.59 2.47 10.01
CA ASN A 71 -10.95 1.55 9.08
C ASN A 71 -9.46 1.89 8.90
N ASN A 72 -8.60 0.87 9.01
CA ASN A 72 -7.13 0.97 8.87
C ASN A 72 -6.67 1.17 7.40
N LEU A 73 -7.26 2.13 6.67
CA LEU A 73 -6.91 2.41 5.26
C LEU A 73 -5.49 2.98 5.10
N ILE A 74 -4.91 3.56 6.16
CA ILE A 74 -3.53 4.05 6.18
C ILE A 74 -2.52 2.90 5.93
N ALA A 75 -2.84 1.67 6.36
CA ALA A 75 -1.96 0.51 6.17
C ALA A 75 -1.79 0.11 4.70
N LEU A 76 -2.76 0.45 3.83
CA LEU A 76 -2.69 0.15 2.39
C LEU A 76 -1.71 1.06 1.64
N ARG A 77 -1.49 2.29 2.13
CA ARG A 77 -0.59 3.27 1.47
C ARG A 77 0.90 2.97 1.68
N ASN A 78 1.25 2.29 2.78
CA ASN A 78 2.63 1.88 3.08
C ASN A 78 3.03 0.54 2.47
N LYS A 79 2.11 -0.14 1.75
CA LYS A 79 2.45 -1.33 0.98
C LYS A 79 3.08 -0.92 -0.35
N GLU A 80 4.16 -0.15 -0.30
CA GLU A 80 5.15 -0.17 -1.37
C GLU A 80 5.70 -1.60 -1.37
N VAL A 81 5.16 -2.43 -2.25
CA VAL A 81 5.84 -3.66 -2.63
C VAL A 81 7.17 -3.20 -3.19
N LYS A 82 8.21 -3.19 -2.36
CA LYS A 82 9.59 -3.15 -2.84
C LYS A 82 9.75 -4.44 -3.63
N ILE A 83 9.42 -4.38 -4.91
CA ILE A 83 9.80 -5.41 -5.85
C ILE A 83 11.32 -5.41 -5.74
N ARG A 84 11.87 -6.40 -5.02
CA ARG A 84 13.32 -6.62 -5.02
C ARG A 84 13.69 -6.66 -6.48
N LEU A 85 14.62 -5.77 -6.90
CA LEU A 85 15.07 -5.72 -8.28
C LEU A 85 15.35 -7.15 -8.72
N LEU A 86 14.60 -7.60 -9.72
CA LEU A 86 14.68 -8.97 -10.22
C LEU A 86 16.15 -9.20 -10.59
N ASP A 87 16.78 -10.19 -9.96
CA ASP A 87 18.21 -10.44 -10.10
C ASP A 87 18.54 -10.75 -11.56
N LYS A 88 19.02 -9.73 -12.26
CA LYS A 88 19.30 -9.79 -13.69
C LYS A 88 20.45 -10.75 -13.99
N ALA A 89 21.29 -11.09 -13.00
CA ALA A 89 22.35 -12.07 -13.16
C ALA A 89 21.77 -13.48 -13.25
N LYS A 90 20.87 -13.86 -12.34
CA LYS A 90 20.18 -15.17 -12.40
C LYS A 90 19.36 -15.35 -13.66
N LEU A 91 18.64 -14.31 -14.09
CA LEU A 91 17.89 -14.34 -15.36
C LEU A 91 18.77 -14.56 -16.59
N ARG A 92 20.00 -14.03 -16.61
CA ARG A 92 20.93 -14.24 -17.74
C ARG A 92 21.44 -15.67 -17.78
N THR A 93 21.75 -16.25 -16.62
CA THR A 93 22.22 -17.64 -16.51
C THR A 93 21.13 -18.64 -16.90
N ASP A 94 19.89 -18.42 -16.45
CA ASP A 94 18.80 -19.37 -16.66
C ASP A 94 17.99 -19.11 -17.94
N LYS A 95 18.30 -18.07 -18.71
CA LYS A 95 17.53 -17.72 -19.92
C LYS A 95 17.41 -18.89 -20.91
N LEU A 96 18.51 -19.61 -21.14
CA LEU A 96 18.55 -20.71 -22.10
C LEU A 96 17.72 -21.91 -21.65
N THR A 97 17.74 -22.25 -20.36
CA THR A 97 16.95 -23.37 -19.84
C THR A 97 15.46 -23.07 -19.97
N TRP A 98 15.03 -21.87 -19.59
CA TRP A 98 13.64 -21.44 -19.73
C TRP A 98 13.19 -21.32 -21.19
N GLN A 99 14.07 -20.89 -22.09
CA GLN A 99 13.78 -20.85 -23.53
C GLN A 99 13.61 -22.25 -24.12
N ILE A 100 14.45 -23.21 -23.73
CA ILE A 100 14.32 -24.61 -24.18
C ILE A 100 13.06 -25.25 -23.64
N ILE A 101 12.70 -25.02 -22.37
CA ILE A 101 11.48 -25.58 -21.80
C ILE A 101 10.25 -25.03 -22.54
N ASN A 102 10.18 -23.71 -22.74
CA ASN A 102 9.01 -23.08 -23.35
C ASN A 102 8.86 -23.36 -24.85
N ILE A 103 9.96 -23.66 -25.57
CA ILE A 103 9.91 -23.97 -27.00
C ILE A 103 9.89 -25.48 -27.23
N GLY A 104 10.72 -26.23 -26.50
CA GLY A 104 10.87 -27.67 -26.63
C GLY A 104 9.64 -28.44 -26.16
N LEU A 105 9.00 -28.02 -25.06
CA LEU A 105 7.81 -28.69 -24.54
C LEU A 105 6.63 -28.68 -25.53
N PRO A 106 6.17 -27.53 -26.08
CA PRO A 106 5.07 -27.52 -27.04
C PRO A 106 5.44 -28.22 -28.36
N LEU A 107 6.69 -28.11 -28.80
CA LEU A 107 7.14 -28.79 -30.02
C LEU A 107 7.16 -30.31 -29.86
N ALA A 108 7.64 -30.81 -28.72
CA ALA A 108 7.60 -32.24 -28.37
C ALA A 108 6.16 -32.74 -28.25
N MET A 109 5.26 -31.96 -27.65
CA MET A 109 3.84 -32.29 -27.61
C MET A 109 3.25 -32.42 -29.02
N LEU A 110 3.49 -31.45 -29.91
CA LEU A 110 3.00 -31.51 -31.29
C LEU A 110 3.49 -32.77 -32.03
N ILE A 111 4.78 -33.08 -31.92
CA ILE A 111 5.37 -34.27 -32.55
C ILE A 111 4.76 -35.56 -31.98
N SER A 112 4.56 -35.62 -30.65
CA SER A 112 3.94 -36.78 -30.01
C SER A 112 2.51 -37.02 -30.49
N PHE A 113 1.71 -35.96 -30.66
CA PHE A 113 0.36 -36.05 -31.22
C PHE A 113 0.37 -36.50 -32.68
N ALA A 114 1.30 -35.97 -33.49
CA ALA A 114 1.44 -36.38 -34.89
C ALA A 114 1.78 -37.88 -35.03
N ILE A 115 2.71 -38.38 -34.21
CA ILE A 115 3.08 -39.80 -34.19
C ILE A 115 1.91 -40.66 -33.73
N PHE A 116 1.25 -40.26 -32.62
CA PHE A 116 0.11 -40.99 -32.08
C PHE A 116 -1.04 -41.07 -33.09
N GLN A 117 -1.38 -39.95 -33.74
CA GLN A 117 -2.40 -39.90 -34.78
C GLN A 117 -2.00 -40.76 -35.99
N HIS A 118 -0.73 -40.72 -36.42
CA HIS A 118 -0.26 -41.54 -37.54
C HIS A 118 -0.36 -43.04 -37.22
N TYR A 119 0.05 -43.44 -36.03
CA TYR A 119 -0.02 -44.83 -35.56
C TYR A 119 -1.47 -45.31 -35.43
N TYR A 120 -2.33 -44.49 -34.80
CA TYR A 120 -3.76 -44.77 -34.70
C TYR A 120 -4.41 -44.93 -36.09
N ARG A 121 -4.09 -44.03 -37.03
CA ARG A 121 -4.60 -44.09 -38.41
C ARG A 121 -4.15 -45.36 -39.12
N ARG A 122 -2.87 -45.75 -39.03
CA ARG A 122 -2.39 -47.02 -39.59
C ARG A 122 -3.13 -48.22 -39.01
N ARG A 123 -3.38 -48.24 -37.70
CA ARG A 123 -4.05 -49.38 -37.05
C ARG A 123 -5.54 -49.50 -37.39
N LYS A 124 -6.23 -48.38 -37.67
CA LYS A 124 -7.66 -48.33 -37.97
C LYS A 124 -8.01 -48.50 -39.45
N TYR A 125 -7.17 -48.00 -40.36
CA TYR A 125 -7.47 -47.92 -41.80
C TYR A 125 -6.56 -48.77 -42.71
N ALA A 126 -5.51 -49.41 -42.17
CA ALA A 126 -4.66 -50.34 -42.93
C ALA A 126 -5.05 -51.82 -42.70
N ARG A 127 -6.27 -52.06 -42.22
CA ARG A 127 -6.98 -53.32 -42.38
C ARG A 127 -8.09 -53.12 -43.39
#